data_AF-A0A957NV47-F1
#
_entry.id   AF-A0A957NV47-F1
#
_cell.length_a   1.000
_cell.length_b   1.000
_cell.length_c   1.000
_cell.angle_alpha   90.00
_cell.angle_beta   90.00
_cell.angle_gamma   90.00
#
_symmetry.space_group_name_H-M   'P 1'
#
loop_
_entity.id
_entity.type
_entity.pdbx_description
1 polymer ?
#
loop_
_entity_poly.entity_id
_entity_poly.type
_entity_poly.pdbx_seq_one_letter_code
_entity_poly.pdbx_strand_id
1 'polypeptide(L)'
;SLDICLEALAANATFVARSFAGDAKQVEALLKAAVSHRGVAVLDIISPCVTFNNHDSSNKSYGWGKTHEVPLHELNFIPSFEEIEIDEYDDEREVQLHDGSWIKLKKLDNDYDPTSKMMAYETLEKARDAGTFLTGLFYINDEEPNMIERLNMVDKPLAHLGDAETRSSRESLQRIMAEL
;
A
#
# COMPACT_ATOMS: atom_id res chain seq x y z
N SER A 1 -3.07 5.07 16.38
CA SER A 1 -3.70 4.78 15.09
C SER A 1 -2.79 3.82 14.34
N LEU A 2 -3.34 2.93 13.51
CA LEU A 2 -2.57 2.02 12.65
C LEU A 2 -1.85 2.83 11.56
N ASP A 3 -0.57 2.54 11.28
CA ASP A 3 0.17 3.13 10.16
C ASP A 3 0.67 2.02 9.24
N ILE A 4 0.17 2.00 8.01
CA ILE A 4 0.43 0.93 7.03
C ILE A 4 1.92 0.82 6.67
N CYS A 5 2.67 1.93 6.63
CA CYS A 5 4.09 1.90 6.32
C CYS A 5 4.90 1.29 7.47
N LEU A 6 4.55 1.60 8.72
CA LEU A 6 5.18 0.96 9.89
C LEU A 6 4.88 -0.54 9.94
N GLU A 7 3.64 -0.95 9.66
CA GLU A 7 3.28 -2.37 9.59
C GLU A 7 4.00 -3.09 8.44
N ALA A 8 4.16 -2.45 7.28
CA ALA A 8 4.88 -3.01 6.15
C ALA A 8 6.37 -3.25 6.49
N LEU A 9 7.00 -2.30 7.19
CA LEU A 9 8.36 -2.47 7.69
C LEU A 9 8.43 -3.65 8.68
N ALA A 10 7.46 -3.77 9.59
CA ALA A 10 7.39 -4.86 10.57
C ALA A 10 7.20 -6.23 9.89
N ALA A 11 6.42 -6.27 8.81
CA ALA A 11 6.20 -7.45 7.98
C ALA A 11 7.39 -7.80 7.06
N ASN A 12 8.48 -7.03 7.08
CA ASN A 12 9.64 -7.18 6.20
C ASN A 12 9.32 -7.01 4.70
N ALA A 13 8.44 -6.08 4.35
CA ALA A 13 8.40 -5.59 2.97
C ALA A 13 9.76 -4.97 2.61
N THR A 14 10.24 -5.25 1.40
CA THR A 14 11.53 -4.75 0.89
C THR A 14 11.38 -3.50 0.04
N PHE A 15 10.16 -3.00 -0.14
CA PHE A 15 9.86 -1.68 -0.67
C PHE A 15 8.67 -1.11 0.08
N VAL A 16 8.82 0.09 0.65
CA VAL A 16 7.77 0.78 1.41
C VAL A 16 7.74 2.25 1.02
N ALA A 17 6.58 2.72 0.56
CA ALA A 17 6.36 4.09 0.15
C ALA A 17 4.94 4.57 0.50
N ARG A 18 4.77 5.89 0.59
CA ARG A 18 3.44 6.54 0.74
C ARG A 18 3.29 7.68 -0.24
N SER A 19 2.08 7.87 -0.76
CA SER A 19 1.73 9.00 -1.60
C SER A 19 0.31 9.49 -1.30
N PHE A 20 -0.07 10.59 -1.93
CA PHE A 20 -1.42 11.14 -1.88
C PHE A 20 -2.02 11.11 -3.27
N ALA A 21 -3.28 10.67 -3.41
CA ALA A 21 -3.93 10.52 -4.71
C ALA A 21 -3.91 11.82 -5.54
N GLY A 22 -3.96 12.98 -4.88
CA GLY A 22 -3.88 14.29 -5.53
C GLY A 22 -2.51 14.70 -6.07
N ASP A 23 -1.43 14.00 -5.73
CA ASP A 23 -0.11 14.17 -6.34
C ASP A 23 0.11 13.05 -7.37
N ALA A 24 -0.61 13.15 -8.48
CA ALA A 24 -0.61 12.13 -9.53
C ALA A 24 0.80 11.82 -10.06
N LYS A 25 1.70 12.83 -10.12
CA LYS A 25 3.08 12.65 -10.57
C LYS A 25 3.88 11.77 -9.62
N GLN A 26 3.80 12.03 -8.31
CA GLN A 26 4.48 11.22 -7.31
C GLN A 26 3.90 9.80 -7.28
N VAL A 27 2.57 9.66 -7.35
CA VAL A 27 1.90 8.36 -7.44
C VAL A 27 2.40 7.58 -8.66
N GLU A 28 2.44 8.19 -9.84
CA GLU A 28 2.92 7.54 -11.06
C GLU A 28 4.37 7.06 -10.92
N ALA A 29 5.25 7.91 -10.37
CA ALA A 29 6.66 7.57 -10.17
C ALA A 29 6.84 6.41 -9.18
N LEU A 30 6.17 6.47 -8.02
CA LEU A 30 6.25 5.44 -7.00
C LEU A 30 5.61 4.12 -7.45
N LEU A 31 4.52 4.18 -8.21
CA LEU A 31 3.87 2.98 -8.75
C LEU A 31 4.78 2.28 -9.78
N LYS A 32 5.43 3.03 -10.67
CA LYS A 32 6.43 2.46 -11.60
C LYS A 32 7.59 1.80 -10.86
N ALA A 33 8.09 2.44 -9.81
CA ALA A 33 9.15 1.89 -8.97
C ALA A 33 8.69 0.61 -8.26
N ALA A 34 7.51 0.63 -7.62
CA ALA A 34 6.94 -0.51 -6.91
C ALA A 34 6.70 -1.73 -7.81
N VAL A 35 6.19 -1.53 -9.04
CA VAL A 35 5.98 -2.61 -10.01
C VAL A 35 7.31 -3.17 -10.52
N SER A 36 8.34 -2.34 -10.63
CA SER A 36 9.67 -2.77 -11.06
C SER A 36 10.48 -3.44 -9.96
N HIS A 37 10.06 -3.28 -8.70
CA HIS A 37 10.75 -3.80 -7.52
C HIS A 37 10.77 -5.33 -7.50
N ARG A 38 11.94 -5.92 -7.28
CA ARG A 38 12.10 -7.39 -7.21
C ARG A 38 11.88 -7.89 -5.79
N GLY A 39 10.70 -7.65 -5.23
CA GLY A 39 10.37 -8.04 -3.86
C GLY A 39 8.93 -7.75 -3.47
N VAL A 40 8.65 -7.74 -2.17
CA VAL A 40 7.34 -7.33 -1.67
C VAL A 40 7.32 -5.81 -1.56
N ALA A 41 6.52 -5.18 -2.40
CA ALA A 41 6.32 -3.73 -2.41
C ALA A 41 4.98 -3.35 -1.77
N VAL A 42 5.02 -2.42 -0.82
CA VAL A 42 3.85 -1.78 -0.22
C VAL A 42 3.87 -0.30 -0.56
N LEU A 43 2.84 0.15 -1.28
CA LEU A 43 2.60 1.54 -1.62
C LEU A 43 1.27 1.98 -0.98
N ASP A 44 1.37 2.80 0.05
CA ASP A 44 0.21 3.37 0.76
C ASP A 44 -0.24 4.66 0.07
N ILE A 45 -1.40 4.66 -0.59
CA ILE A 45 -1.94 5.84 -1.27
C ILE A 45 -3.10 6.40 -0.45
N ILE A 46 -2.86 7.55 0.18
CA ILE A 46 -3.91 8.28 0.88
C ILE A 46 -4.87 8.83 -0.16
N SER A 47 -6.10 8.33 -0.14
CA SER A 47 -7.17 8.73 -1.06
C SER A 47 -8.39 9.18 -0.27
N PRO A 48 -8.85 10.43 -0.45
CA PRO A 48 -10.07 10.89 0.20
C PRO A 48 -11.29 10.19 -0.40
N CYS A 49 -12.08 9.51 0.44
CA CYS A 49 -13.32 8.90 0.00
C CYS A 49 -14.48 9.91 0.06
N VAL A 50 -14.87 10.40 -1.11
CA VAL A 50 -15.96 11.37 -1.27
C VAL A 50 -17.36 10.83 -0.92
N THR A 51 -17.55 9.51 -0.95
CA THR A 51 -18.88 8.89 -0.87
C THR A 51 -19.25 8.40 0.53
N PHE A 52 -18.30 7.87 1.31
CA PHE A 52 -18.62 7.10 2.52
C PHE A 52 -18.07 7.68 3.82
N ASN A 53 -17.13 8.62 3.78
CA ASN A 53 -16.49 9.16 4.98
C ASN A 53 -16.84 10.64 5.22
N ASN A 54 -18.12 11.01 5.13
CA ASN A 54 -18.58 12.39 5.34
C ASN A 54 -19.45 12.44 6.63
N HIS A 55 -19.07 13.27 7.61
CA HIS A 55 -19.57 13.32 9.00
C HIS A 55 -21.12 13.38 9.19
N ASP A 56 -21.61 13.19 10.43
CA ASP A 56 -23.01 12.95 10.87
C ASP A 56 -24.13 13.93 10.42
N SER A 57 -23.84 15.05 9.77
CA SER A 57 -24.85 15.85 9.04
C SER A 57 -25.11 15.32 7.61
N SER A 58 -24.41 14.27 7.22
CA SER A 58 -24.51 13.65 5.91
C SER A 58 -25.82 12.90 5.77
N ASN A 59 -26.72 13.42 4.94
CA ASN A 59 -27.97 12.75 4.50
C ASN A 59 -27.71 11.50 3.64
N LYS A 60 -26.43 11.13 3.42
CA LYS A 60 -26.00 9.89 2.76
C LYS A 60 -25.09 9.04 3.66
N SER A 61 -24.96 9.41 4.93
CA SER A 61 -24.42 8.52 5.95
C SER A 61 -25.35 7.33 6.13
N TYR A 62 -24.78 6.17 6.46
CA TYR A 62 -25.56 4.97 6.74
C TYR A 62 -26.60 5.19 7.86
N GLY A 63 -26.30 6.07 8.83
CA GLY A 63 -27.20 6.42 9.94
C GLY A 63 -28.49 7.13 9.52
N TRP A 64 -28.43 8.07 8.56
CA TRP A 64 -29.61 8.76 8.05
C TRP A 64 -30.51 7.84 7.22
N GLY A 65 -29.91 6.97 6.41
CA GLY A 65 -30.62 5.99 5.56
C GLY A 65 -31.37 4.92 6.35
N LYS A 66 -30.86 4.53 7.53
CA LYS A 66 -31.51 3.56 8.43
C LYS A 66 -32.69 4.14 9.22
N THR A 67 -32.69 5.46 9.44
CA THR A 67 -33.74 6.16 10.21
C THR A 67 -34.97 6.53 9.34
N HIS A 68 -34.82 6.51 8.00
CA HIS A 68 -35.87 6.87 7.04
C HIS A 68 -36.26 5.72 6.08
N GLU A 69 -35.94 4.47 6.43
CA GLU A 69 -36.34 3.22 5.74
C GLU A 69 -36.14 3.20 4.21
N VAL A 70 -35.00 3.69 3.73
CA VAL A 70 -34.70 3.68 2.28
C VAL A 70 -34.09 2.32 1.87
N PRO A 71 -34.58 1.66 0.80
CA PRO A 71 -34.07 0.35 0.34
C PRO A 71 -32.59 0.41 -0.07
N LEU A 72 -31.76 -0.45 0.51
CA LEU A 72 -30.29 -0.51 0.33
C LEU A 72 -29.81 -1.09 -1.02
N HIS A 73 -30.71 -1.33 -1.97
CA HIS A 73 -30.40 -1.97 -3.26
C HIS A 73 -30.93 -1.19 -4.47
N GLU A 74 -30.74 0.13 -4.49
CA GLU A 74 -30.91 0.92 -5.71
C GLU A 74 -29.58 1.13 -6.43
N LEU A 75 -29.64 1.29 -7.77
CA LEU A 75 -28.52 1.71 -8.62
C LEU A 75 -27.94 3.02 -8.07
N ASN A 76 -26.87 2.92 -7.28
CA ASN A 76 -26.25 4.04 -6.60
C ASN A 76 -25.68 5.04 -7.62
N PHE A 77 -26.33 6.19 -7.76
CA PHE A 77 -25.75 7.36 -8.39
C PHE A 77 -24.65 7.91 -7.48
N ILE A 78 -23.40 7.65 -7.84
CA ILE A 78 -22.22 8.22 -7.20
C ILE A 78 -22.05 9.64 -7.76
N PRO A 79 -22.23 10.71 -6.96
CA PRO A 79 -21.94 12.06 -7.44
C PRO A 79 -20.46 12.15 -7.80
N SER A 80 -20.13 12.73 -8.96
CA SER A 80 -18.76 13.12 -9.25
C SER A 80 -18.39 14.28 -8.33
N PHE A 81 -17.42 14.08 -7.45
CA PHE A 81 -16.80 15.15 -6.69
C PHE A 81 -15.54 15.60 -7.43
N GLU A 82 -15.18 16.88 -7.28
CA GLU A 82 -13.93 17.40 -7.84
C GLU A 82 -12.75 16.72 -7.17
N GLU A 83 -11.80 16.25 -7.97
CA GLU A 83 -10.57 15.64 -7.48
C GLU A 83 -9.75 16.71 -6.74
N ILE A 84 -9.23 16.35 -5.55
CA ILE A 84 -8.29 17.21 -4.84
C ILE A 84 -6.93 17.03 -5.51
N GLU A 85 -6.68 17.83 -6.54
CA GLU A 85 -5.33 17.97 -7.10
C GLU A 85 -4.50 18.91 -6.22
N ILE A 86 -3.27 18.50 -5.92
CA ILE A 86 -2.32 19.37 -5.22
C ILE A 86 -1.19 19.73 -6.17
N ASP A 87 -0.88 21.03 -6.21
CA ASP A 87 0.32 21.52 -6.88
C ASP A 87 1.58 20.99 -6.18
N GLU A 88 2.69 21.02 -6.91
CA GLU A 88 4.00 20.66 -6.37
C GLU A 88 4.33 21.53 -5.14
N TYR A 89 4.70 20.87 -4.05
CA TYR A 89 5.09 21.50 -2.78
C TYR A 89 6.47 21.01 -2.36
N ASP A 90 7.23 21.91 -1.70
CA ASP A 90 8.62 21.66 -1.30
C ASP A 90 8.73 21.18 0.16
N ASP A 91 7.95 21.77 1.08
CA ASP A 91 8.00 21.46 2.52
C ASP A 91 6.71 20.74 2.99
N GLU A 92 5.84 21.47 3.70
CA GLU A 92 4.57 20.98 4.22
C GLU A 92 3.40 21.54 3.42
N ARG A 93 2.37 20.71 3.20
CA ARG A 93 1.11 21.11 2.58
C ARG A 93 -0.06 20.63 3.43
N GLU A 94 -0.86 21.55 3.92
CA GLU A 94 -2.14 21.22 4.55
C GLU A 94 -3.20 21.05 3.46
N VAL A 95 -3.92 19.92 3.52
CA VAL A 95 -4.97 19.56 2.57
C VAL A 95 -6.24 19.31 3.35
N GLN A 96 -7.29 20.06 3.02
CA GLN A 96 -8.62 19.82 3.54
C GLN A 96 -9.28 18.70 2.72
N LEU A 97 -9.74 17.65 3.38
CA LEU A 97 -10.47 16.57 2.74
C LEU A 97 -11.94 16.96 2.58
N HIS A 98 -12.66 16.24 1.72
CA HIS A 98 -14.08 16.51 1.43
C HIS A 98 -15.01 16.42 2.65
N ASP A 99 -14.57 15.75 3.72
CA ASP A 99 -15.30 15.62 4.99
C ASP A 99 -15.02 16.76 5.98
N GLY A 100 -14.21 17.74 5.58
CA GLY A 100 -13.82 18.90 6.38
C GLY A 100 -12.62 18.65 7.29
N SER A 101 -12.12 17.41 7.39
CA SER A 101 -10.90 17.09 8.11
C SER A 101 -9.67 17.65 7.38
N TRP A 102 -8.58 17.82 8.12
CA TRP A 102 -7.32 18.33 7.61
C TRP A 102 -6.24 17.29 7.77
N ILE A 103 -5.48 17.07 6.70
CA ILE A 103 -4.24 16.31 6.74
C ILE A 103 -3.07 17.23 6.42
N LYS A 104 -1.93 16.95 7.03
CA LYS A 104 -0.67 17.62 6.74
C LYS A 104 0.24 16.65 6.00
N LEU A 105 0.59 16.99 4.77
CA LEU A 105 1.51 16.25 3.93
C LEU A 105 2.90 16.89 4.02
N LYS A 106 3.95 16.08 4.06
CA LYS A 106 5.33 16.54 3.91
C LYS A 106 6.12 15.56 3.04
N LYS A 107 6.93 16.04 2.10
CA LYS A 107 7.83 15.16 1.34
C LYS A 107 9.03 14.76 2.19
N LEU A 108 9.57 13.57 1.94
CA LEU A 108 10.88 13.21 2.48
C LEU A 108 11.95 14.18 1.98
N ASP A 109 12.91 14.47 2.84
CA ASP A 109 14.04 15.34 2.50
C ASP A 109 14.91 14.65 1.41
N ASN A 110 15.49 15.44 0.50
CA ASN A 110 16.23 14.91 -0.65
C ASN A 110 17.50 14.12 -0.30
N ASP A 111 18.02 14.28 0.91
CA ASP A 111 19.19 13.60 1.46
C ASP A 111 18.84 12.33 2.26
N TYR A 112 17.56 11.97 2.30
CA TYR A 112 17.10 10.75 2.96
C TYR A 112 17.67 9.48 2.31
N ASP A 113 18.18 8.57 3.13
CA ASP A 113 18.70 7.26 2.69
C ASP A 113 17.62 6.18 2.84
N PRO A 114 16.99 5.72 1.74
CA PRO A 114 15.94 4.71 1.79
C PRO A 114 16.48 3.28 1.99
N THR A 115 17.79 3.06 2.09
CA THR A 115 18.34 1.71 2.31
C THR A 115 18.40 1.34 3.81
N SER A 116 18.21 2.31 4.70
CA SER A 116 18.22 2.09 6.15
C SER A 116 16.82 1.85 6.70
N LYS A 117 16.51 0.58 7.01
CA LYS A 117 15.23 0.19 7.61
C LYS A 117 14.97 0.88 8.96
N MET A 118 16.01 1.06 9.77
CA MET A 118 15.89 1.71 11.07
C MET A 118 15.59 3.20 10.93
N MET A 119 16.20 3.87 9.94
CA MET A 119 15.90 5.27 9.64
C MET A 119 14.45 5.45 9.19
N ALA A 120 13.92 4.50 8.41
CA ALA A 120 12.52 4.48 8.01
C ALA A 120 11.56 4.40 9.21
N TYR A 121 11.84 3.50 10.16
CA TYR A 121 11.08 3.42 11.41
C TYR A 121 11.12 4.74 12.19
N GLU A 122 12.32 5.27 12.44
CA GLU A 122 12.49 6.49 13.23
C GLU A 122 11.80 7.69 12.58
N THR A 123 11.91 7.80 11.25
CA THR A 123 11.31 8.89 10.47
C THR A 123 9.78 8.83 10.48
N LEU A 124 9.21 7.65 10.26
CA LEU A 124 7.76 7.43 10.30
C LEU A 124 7.18 7.61 11.70
N GLU A 125 7.87 7.14 12.73
CA GLU A 125 7.46 7.33 14.13
C GLU A 125 7.44 8.81 14.53
N LYS A 126 8.50 9.56 14.20
CA LYS A 126 8.54 11.02 14.44
C LYS A 126 7.42 11.76 13.70
N ALA A 127 7.15 11.39 12.46
CA ALA A 127 6.07 11.98 11.68
C ALA A 127 4.69 11.69 12.29
N ARG A 128 4.49 10.45 12.75
CA ARG A 128 3.27 10.02 13.45
C ARG A 128 3.06 10.82 14.73
N ASP A 129 4.11 11.00 15.54
CA ASP A 129 4.05 11.81 16.77
C ASP A 129 3.77 13.30 16.48
N ALA A 130 4.25 13.80 15.35
CA ALA A 130 4.00 15.16 14.88
C ALA A 130 2.62 15.35 14.20
N GLY A 131 1.88 14.26 13.94
CA GLY A 131 0.59 14.31 13.23
C GLY A 131 0.73 14.64 11.74
N THR A 132 1.88 14.36 11.14
CA THR A 132 2.18 14.64 9.73
C THR A 132 2.27 13.33 8.94
N PHE A 133 1.67 13.31 7.76
CA PHE A 133 1.85 12.22 6.81
C PHE A 133 3.04 12.53 5.89
N LEU A 134 4.12 11.78 6.05
CA LEU A 134 5.21 11.82 5.10
C LEU A 134 4.81 11.15 3.78
N THR A 135 5.36 11.64 2.68
CA THR A 135 5.17 11.09 1.34
C THR A 135 6.52 10.88 0.66
N GLY A 136 6.65 9.83 -0.13
CA GLY A 136 7.89 9.41 -0.78
C GLY A 136 8.23 7.93 -0.52
N LEU A 137 9.45 7.56 -0.90
CA LEU A 137 10.02 6.23 -0.70
C LEU A 137 10.72 6.16 0.66
N PHE A 138 10.16 5.38 1.60
CA PHE A 138 10.74 5.24 2.94
C PHE A 138 11.81 4.15 3.01
N TYR A 139 11.62 3.06 2.29
CA TYR A 139 12.53 1.93 2.36
C TYR A 139 12.60 1.17 1.05
N ILE A 140 13.80 0.77 0.65
CA ILE A 140 14.06 -0.15 -0.45
C ILE A 140 15.24 -1.07 -0.11
N ASN A 141 15.10 -2.36 -0.43
CA ASN A 141 16.15 -3.37 -0.32
C ASN A 141 16.07 -4.34 -1.50
N ASP A 142 17.04 -4.23 -2.41
CA ASP A 142 17.16 -5.06 -3.61
C ASP A 142 18.12 -6.25 -3.43
N GLU A 143 18.73 -6.40 -2.24
CA GLU A 143 19.70 -7.47 -1.96
C GLU A 143 19.02 -8.77 -1.50
N GLU A 144 17.80 -8.69 -0.95
CA GLU A 144 17.07 -9.86 -0.48
C GLU A 144 16.43 -10.66 -1.64
N PRO A 145 16.50 -12.00 -1.60
CA PRO A 145 15.84 -12.82 -2.60
C PRO A 145 14.33 -12.65 -2.52
N ASN A 146 13.68 -12.54 -3.67
CA ASN A 146 12.23 -12.42 -3.75
C ASN A 146 11.52 -13.73 -3.39
N MET A 147 10.20 -13.69 -3.23
CA MET A 147 9.42 -14.87 -2.83
C MET A 147 9.56 -16.05 -3.79
N ILE A 148 9.68 -15.80 -5.10
CA ILE A 148 9.85 -16.84 -6.12
C ILE A 148 11.19 -17.57 -5.92
N GLU A 149 12.26 -16.81 -5.70
CA GLU A 149 13.60 -17.33 -5.42
C GLU A 149 13.64 -18.09 -4.08
N ARG A 150 13.06 -17.52 -3.01
CA ARG A 150 13.05 -18.15 -1.67
C ARG A 150 12.29 -19.47 -1.65
N LEU A 151 11.21 -19.57 -2.43
CA LEU A 151 10.41 -20.78 -2.55
C LEU A 151 10.97 -21.77 -3.60
N ASN A 152 12.11 -21.45 -4.23
CA ASN A 152 12.69 -22.22 -5.33
C ASN A 152 11.65 -22.58 -6.40
N MET A 153 10.79 -21.61 -6.73
CA MET A 153 9.75 -21.81 -7.74
C MET A 153 10.38 -21.89 -9.13
N VAL A 154 9.75 -22.68 -9.99
CA VAL A 154 10.13 -22.80 -11.40
C VAL A 154 9.44 -21.71 -12.21
N ASP A 155 10.02 -21.36 -13.36
CA ASP A 155 9.49 -20.32 -14.26
C ASP A 155 8.07 -20.65 -14.77
N LYS A 156 7.78 -21.94 -14.90
CA LYS A 156 6.50 -22.41 -15.42
C LYS A 156 5.45 -22.37 -14.30
N PRO A 157 4.33 -21.63 -14.48
CA PRO A 157 3.29 -21.56 -13.45
C PRO A 157 2.78 -22.94 -13.05
N LEU A 158 2.51 -23.12 -11.75
CA LEU A 158 2.05 -24.39 -11.19
C LEU A 158 0.82 -24.96 -11.93
N ALA A 159 -0.09 -24.08 -12.37
CA ALA A 159 -1.30 -24.44 -13.13
C ALA A 159 -1.00 -25.04 -14.52
N HIS A 160 0.23 -24.92 -15.02
CA HIS A 160 0.65 -25.44 -16.31
C HIS A 160 1.61 -26.63 -16.18
N LEU A 161 2.06 -26.98 -14.97
CA LEU A 161 2.90 -28.15 -14.75
C LEU A 161 2.09 -29.42 -14.95
N GLY A 162 2.64 -30.39 -15.69
CA GLY A 162 2.02 -31.69 -15.91
C GLY A 162 2.39 -32.71 -14.83
N ASP A 163 1.70 -33.85 -14.82
CA ASP A 163 1.94 -34.94 -13.86
C ASP A 163 3.40 -35.40 -13.83
N ALA A 164 4.09 -35.41 -14.96
CA ALA A 164 5.51 -35.81 -15.02
C ALA A 164 6.44 -34.85 -14.26
N GLU A 165 6.06 -33.59 -14.11
CA GLU A 165 6.83 -32.55 -13.43
C GLU A 165 6.44 -32.45 -11.95
N THR A 166 5.16 -32.68 -11.61
CA THR A 166 4.64 -32.54 -10.24
C THR A 166 4.66 -33.83 -9.43
N ARG A 167 4.72 -35.00 -10.09
CA ARG A 167 4.71 -36.31 -9.44
C ARG A 167 6.11 -36.91 -9.40
N SER A 168 6.63 -37.10 -8.20
CA SER A 168 7.90 -37.80 -7.99
C SER A 168 7.87 -39.22 -8.55
N SER A 169 8.98 -39.70 -9.11
CA SER A 169 9.10 -41.08 -9.58
C SER A 169 9.05 -42.06 -8.41
N ARG A 170 8.65 -43.32 -8.69
CA ARG A 170 8.67 -44.39 -7.67
C ARG A 170 10.07 -44.59 -7.07
N GLU A 171 11.11 -44.50 -7.89
CA GLU A 171 12.50 -44.61 -7.45
C GLU A 171 12.90 -43.46 -6.51
N SER A 172 12.56 -42.21 -6.85
CA SER A 172 12.81 -41.06 -5.95
C SER A 172 12.10 -41.22 -4.62
N LEU A 173 10.83 -41.67 -4.64
CA LEU A 173 10.07 -41.92 -3.41
C LEU A 173 10.71 -43.02 -2.56
N GLN A 174 11.10 -44.14 -3.19
CA GLN A 174 11.78 -45.24 -2.49
C GLN A 174 13.11 -44.82 -1.88
N ARG A 175 13.90 -43.97 -2.57
CA ARG A 175 15.15 -43.43 -2.03
C ARG A 175 14.88 -42.57 -0.78
N ILE A 176 13.91 -41.66 -0.83
CA ILE A 176 13.54 -40.82 0.33
C ILE A 176 13.06 -41.69 1.50
N MET A 177 12.22 -42.70 1.25
CA MET A 177 11.72 -43.59 2.30
C MET A 177 12.81 -44.48 2.93
N ALA A 178 13.92 -44.72 2.24
CA ALA A 178 15.05 -45.49 2.78
C ALA A 178 16.00 -44.62 3.64
N GLU A 179 15.89 -43.30 3.55
CA GLU A 179 16.68 -42.32 4.33
C GLU A 179 15.94 -41.85 5.61
N LEU A 180 14.68 -42.26 5.79
CA LEU A 180 13.83 -42.03 6.98
C LEU A 180 13.94 -43.19 7.98
#